data_AF-A0A392TM66-F1
#
_entry.id   AF-A0A392TM66-F1
#
_cell.length_a   1.000
_cell.length_b   1.000
_cell.length_c   1.000
_cell.angle_alpha   90.00
_cell.angle_beta   90.00
_cell.angle_gamma   90.00
#
_symmetry.space_group_name_H-M   'P 1'
#
loop_
_entity.id
_entity.type
_entity.pdbx_description
1 polymer ?
#
loop_
_entity_poly.entity_id
_entity_poly.type
_entity_poly.pdbx_seq_one_letter_code
_entity_poly.pdbx_strand_id
1 'polypeptide(L)' 'ELLDAGVNRSPSAYLNNPASERSKYKYDVDKEMTLLKFVDDEWGPVGSFNWFATHATSMG' A
#
# COMPACT_ATOMS: atom_id res chain seq x y z
N GLU A 1 6.72 0.60 -6.06
CA GLU A 1 5.26 0.38 -6.16
C GLU A 1 5.00 -1.13 -6.18
N LEU A 2 4.06 -1.62 -5.41
CA LEU A 2 3.58 -3.01 -5.48
C LEU A 2 2.27 -3.04 -6.28
N LEU A 3 2.34 -3.59 -7.50
CA LEU A 3 1.20 -3.66 -8.42
C LEU A 3 0.39 -4.94 -8.20
N ASP A 4 -0.87 -4.92 -8.61
CA ASP A 4 -1.79 -6.08 -8.61
C ASP A 4 -2.01 -6.80 -7.26
N ALA A 5 -1.64 -6.17 -6.15
CA ALA A 5 -1.84 -6.69 -4.78
C ALA A 5 -3.14 -6.18 -4.09
N GLY A 6 -4.03 -5.56 -4.85
CA GLY A 6 -5.29 -5.01 -4.34
C GLY A 6 -5.99 -4.10 -5.35
N VAL A 7 -7.28 -3.89 -5.13
CA VAL A 7 -8.17 -3.04 -5.94
C VAL A 7 -8.97 -2.10 -5.06
N ASN A 8 -9.41 -0.96 -5.59
CA ASN A 8 -10.36 -0.10 -4.91
C ASN A 8 -11.74 -0.79 -4.93
N ARG A 9 -12.25 -1.16 -3.76
CA ARG A 9 -13.57 -1.82 -3.65
C ARG A 9 -14.77 -0.89 -3.87
N SER A 10 -14.54 0.43 -3.96
CA SER A 10 -15.57 1.46 -4.13
C SER A 10 -15.11 2.57 -5.10
N PRO A 11 -14.81 2.24 -6.37
CA PRO A 11 -14.22 3.20 -7.31
C PRO A 11 -15.15 4.38 -7.62
N SER A 12 -16.47 4.16 -7.67
CA SER A 12 -17.45 5.23 -7.87
C SER A 12 -17.41 6.29 -6.76
N ALA A 13 -17.18 5.88 -5.51
CA ALA A 13 -17.04 6.80 -4.39
C ALA A 13 -15.74 7.61 -4.49
N TYR A 14 -14.64 6.98 -4.92
CA TYR A 14 -13.38 7.67 -5.17
C TYR A 14 -13.52 8.76 -6.25
N LEU A 15 -14.32 8.53 -7.29
CA LEU A 15 -14.56 9.54 -8.35
C LEU A 15 -15.26 10.82 -7.84
N ASN A 16 -15.90 10.78 -6.68
CA ASN A 16 -16.50 11.96 -6.05
C ASN A 16 -15.46 12.89 -5.41
N ASN A 17 -14.20 12.45 -5.27
CA ASN A 17 -13.12 13.32 -4.82
C ASN A 17 -12.80 14.39 -5.89
N PRO A 18 -12.41 15.62 -5.48
CA PRO A 18 -12.09 16.71 -6.40
C PRO A 18 -11.09 16.28 -7.48
N ALA A 19 -11.35 16.67 -8.73
CA ALA A 19 -10.49 16.30 -9.86
C ALA A 19 -9.03 16.76 -9.67
N SER A 20 -8.83 17.94 -9.05
CA SER A 20 -7.51 18.50 -8.73
C SER A 20 -6.76 17.72 -7.64
N GLU A 21 -7.47 17.00 -6.78
CA GLU A 21 -6.86 16.08 -5.81
C GLU A 21 -6.49 14.78 -6.50
N ARG A 22 -7.44 14.15 -7.20
CA ARG A 22 -7.20 12.88 -7.90
C ARG A 22 -6.06 12.96 -8.91
N SER A 23 -5.90 14.10 -9.59
CA SER A 23 -4.80 14.32 -10.53
C SER A 23 -3.41 14.33 -9.90
N LYS A 24 -3.29 14.42 -8.56
CA LYS A 24 -2.01 14.35 -7.85
C LYS A 24 -1.49 12.92 -7.74
N TYR A 25 -2.35 11.92 -7.93
CA TYR A 25 -2.06 10.52 -7.72
C TYR A 25 -2.19 9.73 -9.02
N LYS A 26 -1.28 8.77 -9.23
CA LYS A 26 -1.27 7.93 -10.43
C LYS A 26 -2.34 6.83 -10.40
N TYR A 27 -2.78 6.43 -9.20
CA TYR A 27 -3.68 5.31 -8.96
C TYR A 27 -4.79 5.69 -7.97
N ASP A 28 -5.87 4.91 -7.95
CA ASP A 28 -6.99 5.03 -7.01
C ASP A 28 -6.86 4.13 -5.77
N VAL A 29 -5.71 3.50 -5.62
CA VAL A 29 -5.26 2.75 -4.44
C VAL A 29 -3.80 3.12 -4.16
N ASP A 30 -3.40 3.05 -2.91
CA ASP A 30 -2.00 3.22 -2.53
C ASP A 30 -1.18 2.00 -3.01
N LYS A 31 -0.11 2.29 -3.77
CA LYS A 31 0.82 1.29 -4.30
C LYS A 31 2.17 1.34 -3.59
N GLU A 32 2.37 2.24 -2.64
CA GLU A 32 3.59 2.37 -1.87
C GLU A 32 3.63 1.32 -0.74
N MET A 33 4.79 0.67 -0.60
CA MET A 33 5.09 -0.19 0.54
C MET A 33 6.30 0.37 1.26
N THR A 34 6.18 0.58 2.56
CA THR A 34 7.28 1.06 3.40
C THR A 34 7.82 -0.08 4.24
N LEU A 35 9.11 -0.37 4.10
CA LEU A 35 9.83 -1.36 4.88
C LEU A 35 10.67 -0.69 5.97
N LEU A 36 10.47 -1.09 7.22
CA LEU A 36 11.40 -0.84 8.33
C LEU A 36 12.13 -2.14 8.64
N LYS A 37 13.44 -2.20 8.38
CA LYS A 37 14.28 -3.38 8.63
C LYS A 37 15.13 -3.18 9.88
N PHE A 38 15.19 -4.20 10.73
CA PHE A 38 16.10 -4.27 11.87
C PHE A 38 17.30 -5.13 11.48
N VAL A 39 18.51 -4.60 11.69
CA VAL A 39 19.78 -5.26 11.40
C VAL A 39 20.66 -5.13 12.64
N ASP A 40 21.21 -6.25 13.06
CA ASP A 40 22.22 -6.37 14.09
C ASP A 40 23.61 -6.53 13.45
N ASP A 41 24.64 -5.99 14.11
CA ASP A 41 26.00 -5.95 13.57
C ASP A 41 26.72 -7.32 13.62
N GLU A 42 26.31 -8.22 14.52
CA GLU A 42 26.89 -9.56 14.67
C GLU A 42 26.04 -10.63 13.95
N TRP A 43 24.71 -10.56 14.12
CA TRP A 43 23.77 -11.59 13.69
C TRP A 43 23.09 -11.26 12.34
N GLY A 44 23.22 -10.03 11.85
CA GLY A 44 22.63 -9.58 10.60
C GLY A 44 21.14 -9.23 10.71
N PRO A 45 20.30 -9.51 9.69
CA PRO A 45 18.87 -9.14 9.72
C PRO A 45 18.11 -9.86 10.84
N VAL A 46 17.50 -9.10 11.74
CA VAL A 46 16.77 -9.65 12.91
C VAL A 46 15.26 -9.46 12.84
N GLY A 47 14.76 -8.65 11.90
CA GLY A 47 13.32 -8.51 11.70
C GLY A 47 12.95 -7.40 10.73
N SER A 48 11.65 -7.26 10.48
CA SER A 48 11.13 -6.12 9.72
C SER A 48 9.64 -5.88 9.95
N PHE A 49 9.21 -4.64 9.69
CA PHE A 49 7.81 -4.27 9.50
C PHE A 49 7.61 -3.78 8.07
N ASN A 50 6.51 -4.20 7.46
CA ASN A 50 6.06 -3.70 6.17
C ASN A 50 4.68 -3.06 6.32
N TRP A 51 4.54 -1.81 5.90
CA TRP A 51 3.26 -1.12 5.76
C TRP A 51 2.84 -1.13 4.31
N PHE A 52 1.64 -1.66 4.04
CA PHE A 52 1.03 -1.68 2.72
C PHE A 52 -0.50 -1.71 2.85
N ALA A 53 -1.20 -0.86 2.11
CA ALA A 53 -2.65 -0.71 2.22
C ALA A 53 -3.39 -1.78 1.41
N THR A 54 -3.77 -2.88 2.06
CA THR A 54 -4.68 -3.89 1.48
C THR A 54 -5.54 -4.54 2.56
N HIS A 55 -6.71 -5.05 2.19
CA HIS A 55 -7.56 -5.80 3.12
C HIS A 55 -7.11 -7.27 3.15
N ALA A 56 -6.83 -7.80 4.34
CA ALA A 56 -6.44 -9.20 4.54
C ALA A 56 -7.66 -10.16 4.54
N THR A 57 -8.44 -10.13 3.46
CA THR A 57 -9.69 -10.90 3.30
C THR A 57 -9.61 -11.89 2.13
N SER A 58 -8.42 -12.41 1.81
CA SER A 58 -8.24 -13.40 0.74
C SER A 58 -8.91 -14.74 1.05
N MET A 59 -9.13 -15.04 2.33
CA MET A 59 -9.90 -16.19 2.78
C MET A 59 -11.33 -15.73 3.10
N GLY A 60 -12.32 -16.38 2.48
CA GLY A 60 -13.75 -16.15 2.69
C GLY A 60 -14.50 -17.43 2.95
#